data_AF-A0A821L398-F1
#
_entry.id   AF-A0A821L398-F1
#
_cell.length_a   1.000
_cell.length_b   1.000
_cell.length_c   1.000
_cell.angle_alpha   90.00
_cell.angle_beta   90.00
_cell.angle_gamma   90.00
#
_symmetry.space_group_name_H-M   'P 1'
#
loop_
_entity.id
_entity.type
_entity.pdbx_description
1 polymer ?
#
loop_
_entity_poly.entity_id
_entity_poly.type
_entity_poly.pdbx_seq_one_letter_code
_entity_poly.pdbx_strand_id
1 'polypeptide(L)'
;MSVENKEAGNRNAVGRSPSVVRKIASEANIKLRRDPDLEKSLHCIKAEQAEKIFPGESIPGYLQEISVDPLRLICFTAGGIVMYHQNASTMPLSWDATGGIVVNRGKRVYYYELSMPNLSKGGPSLSVTAMLSTSHGTMDIIHWMNCFIEKYKMVYGFAKPFPKPPVIHSDRALVFLLAGIQLFNGDETMNLYIERCWRIIQGTASRQDLKLTVVHACLGHLMKNVKKNAAKDLTKKQASVIAHLFLKTERLLNIFFLHLDSFRHVAYGLIS
;
A
#
# COMPACT_ATOMS: atom_id res chain seq x y z
N MET A 1 -31.20 1.29 -6.88
CA MET A 1 -29.99 2.09 -6.66
C MET A 1 -30.24 3.45 -7.29
N SER A 2 -30.31 4.53 -6.50
CA SER A 2 -30.65 5.87 -7.02
C SER A 2 -29.53 6.42 -7.91
N VAL A 3 -29.91 7.26 -8.88
CA VAL A 3 -29.01 7.84 -9.89
C VAL A 3 -27.89 8.67 -9.25
N GLU A 4 -28.19 9.40 -8.18
CA GLU A 4 -27.22 10.20 -7.41
C GLU A 4 -26.06 9.38 -6.82
N ASN A 5 -26.30 8.10 -6.47
CA ASN A 5 -25.24 7.25 -5.90
C ASN A 5 -24.23 6.77 -6.96
N LYS A 6 -24.60 6.73 -8.24
CA LYS A 6 -23.67 6.40 -9.34
C LYS A 6 -22.75 7.58 -9.66
N GLU A 7 -23.26 8.81 -9.56
CA GLU A 7 -22.51 10.03 -9.87
C GLU A 7 -21.47 10.38 -8.79
N ALA A 8 -21.73 10.02 -7.53
CA ALA A 8 -20.79 10.25 -6.42
C ALA A 8 -19.59 9.28 -6.37
N GLY A 9 -19.39 8.42 -7.37
CA GLY A 9 -18.25 7.48 -7.43
C GLY A 9 -18.23 6.45 -6.30
N ASN A 10 -19.33 6.31 -5.55
CA ASN A 10 -19.36 5.56 -4.31
C ASN A 10 -19.51 4.05 -4.58
N ARG A 11 -18.39 3.39 -4.88
CA ARG A 11 -18.30 1.94 -5.19
C ARG A 11 -18.46 1.02 -3.98
N ASN A 12 -18.94 1.55 -2.85
CA ASN A 12 -19.18 0.80 -1.63
C ASN A 12 -20.08 -0.44 -1.82
N ALA A 13 -20.83 -0.57 -2.91
CA ALA A 13 -21.71 -1.72 -3.17
C ALA A 13 -21.00 -2.97 -3.72
N VAL A 14 -19.84 -2.83 -4.39
CA VAL A 14 -19.10 -3.99 -4.91
C VAL A 14 -18.25 -4.58 -3.80
N GLY A 15 -18.44 -5.87 -3.50
CA GLY A 15 -17.73 -6.56 -2.41
C GLY A 15 -18.33 -6.36 -1.01
N ARG A 16 -19.45 -5.65 -0.88
CA ARG A 16 -20.08 -5.34 0.42
C ARG A 16 -20.68 -6.54 1.14
N SER A 17 -20.97 -7.63 0.43
CA SER A 17 -21.42 -8.88 1.02
C SER A 17 -20.47 -10.02 0.64
N PRO A 18 -20.08 -10.85 1.63
CA PRO A 18 -19.36 -12.08 1.36
C PRO A 18 -20.09 -13.00 0.38
N SER A 19 -21.41 -12.85 0.18
CA SER A 19 -22.18 -13.61 -0.81
C SER A 19 -21.94 -13.16 -2.25
N VAL A 20 -21.78 -11.85 -2.52
CA VAL A 20 -21.43 -11.34 -3.87
C VAL A 20 -20.03 -11.77 -4.26
N VAL A 21 -19.05 -11.67 -3.34
CA VAL A 21 -17.68 -12.15 -3.58
C VAL A 21 -17.65 -13.67 -3.75
N ARG A 22 -18.39 -14.43 -2.92
CA ARG A 22 -18.53 -15.89 -3.08
C ARG A 22 -19.19 -16.27 -4.41
N LYS A 23 -20.17 -15.50 -4.88
CA LYS A 23 -20.85 -15.75 -6.15
C LYS A 23 -19.91 -15.49 -7.34
N ILE A 24 -19.23 -14.34 -7.36
CA ILE A 24 -18.19 -14.02 -8.36
C ILE A 24 -17.10 -15.11 -8.34
N ALA A 25 -16.63 -15.50 -7.17
CA ALA A 25 -15.65 -16.58 -7.03
C ALA A 25 -16.19 -17.93 -7.52
N SER A 26 -17.45 -18.28 -7.24
CA SER A 26 -18.06 -19.54 -7.68
C SER A 26 -18.27 -19.59 -9.20
N GLU A 27 -18.68 -18.48 -9.81
CA GLU A 27 -18.92 -18.37 -11.25
C GLU A 27 -17.60 -18.31 -12.04
N ALA A 28 -16.59 -17.61 -11.51
CA ALA A 28 -15.24 -17.60 -12.07
C ALA A 28 -14.55 -18.98 -11.95
N ASN A 29 -14.76 -19.68 -10.83
CA ASN A 29 -14.10 -20.97 -10.55
C ASN A 29 -14.48 -22.10 -11.52
N ILE A 30 -15.61 -22.03 -12.23
CA ILE A 30 -16.06 -23.11 -13.11
C ILE A 30 -15.86 -22.77 -14.59
N LYS A 31 -16.06 -21.51 -15.00
CA LYS A 31 -16.02 -21.13 -16.43
C LYS A 31 -14.69 -20.56 -16.91
N LEU A 32 -13.86 -20.03 -16.01
CA LEU A 32 -12.63 -19.30 -16.39
C LEU A 32 -11.34 -20.07 -16.09
N ARG A 33 -11.42 -21.21 -15.37
CA ARG A 33 -10.27 -22.09 -15.18
C ARG A 33 -9.85 -22.71 -16.51
N ARG A 34 -8.55 -22.76 -16.75
CA ARG A 34 -7.95 -23.41 -17.93
C ARG A 34 -7.55 -24.85 -17.63
N ASP A 35 -7.36 -25.17 -16.37
CA ASP A 35 -6.99 -26.50 -15.89
C ASP A 35 -7.69 -26.77 -14.53
N PRO A 36 -8.06 -28.03 -14.21
CA PRO A 36 -8.51 -28.40 -12.87
C PRO A 36 -7.50 -28.09 -11.76
N ASP A 37 -6.20 -28.22 -12.08
CA ASP A 37 -5.10 -27.80 -11.23
C ASP A 37 -4.99 -26.26 -11.23
N LEU A 38 -5.06 -25.66 -10.03
CA LEU A 38 -5.10 -24.21 -9.89
C LEU A 38 -3.79 -23.53 -10.31
N GLU A 39 -2.66 -24.15 -10.01
CA GLU A 39 -1.34 -23.62 -10.35
C GLU A 39 -1.15 -23.64 -11.87
N LYS A 40 -1.43 -24.80 -12.50
CA LYS A 40 -1.40 -24.92 -13.95
C LYS A 40 -2.35 -23.93 -14.60
N SER A 41 -3.57 -23.78 -14.08
CA SER A 41 -4.52 -22.81 -14.60
C SER A 41 -3.99 -21.36 -14.51
N LEU A 42 -3.29 -20.99 -13.45
CA LEU A 42 -2.67 -19.66 -13.32
C LEU A 42 -1.54 -19.47 -14.33
N HIS A 43 -0.70 -20.48 -14.55
CA HIS A 43 0.35 -20.45 -15.57
C HIS A 43 -0.24 -20.34 -16.99
N CYS A 44 -1.31 -21.06 -17.30
CA CYS A 44 -2.02 -20.93 -18.57
C CYS A 44 -2.60 -19.51 -18.76
N ILE A 45 -3.19 -18.93 -17.72
CA ILE A 45 -3.70 -17.55 -17.77
C ILE A 45 -2.56 -16.56 -18.03
N LYS A 46 -1.42 -16.72 -17.34
CA LYS A 46 -0.24 -15.87 -17.54
C LYS A 46 0.28 -15.96 -18.98
N ALA A 47 0.41 -17.18 -19.52
CA ALA A 47 0.83 -17.39 -20.91
C ALA A 47 -0.17 -16.79 -21.91
N GLU A 48 -1.48 -16.99 -21.70
CA GLU A 48 -2.53 -16.42 -22.55
C GLU A 48 -2.52 -14.88 -22.54
N GLN A 49 -2.28 -14.26 -21.37
CA GLN A 49 -2.10 -12.81 -21.29
C GLN A 49 -0.91 -12.35 -22.14
N ALA A 50 0.21 -13.05 -22.06
CA ALA A 50 1.42 -12.72 -22.79
C ALA A 50 1.26 -12.88 -24.32
N GLU A 51 0.62 -13.97 -24.75
CA GLU A 51 0.52 -14.30 -26.18
C GLU A 51 -0.61 -13.56 -26.90
N LYS A 52 -1.77 -13.39 -26.24
CA LYS A 52 -2.99 -12.92 -26.91
C LYS A 52 -3.36 -11.48 -26.57
N ILE A 53 -3.09 -11.05 -25.34
CA ILE A 53 -3.55 -9.74 -24.83
C ILE A 53 -2.44 -8.70 -24.94
N PHE A 54 -1.20 -9.07 -24.61
CA PHE A 54 -0.03 -8.17 -24.61
C PHE A 54 1.12 -8.71 -25.50
N PRO A 55 0.86 -9.08 -26.77
CA PRO A 55 1.87 -9.67 -27.63
C PRO A 55 3.03 -8.69 -27.86
N GLY A 56 4.26 -9.18 -27.62
CA GLY A 56 5.48 -8.41 -27.87
C GLY A 56 5.79 -7.31 -26.83
N GLU A 57 5.01 -7.20 -25.75
CA GLU A 57 5.36 -6.30 -24.64
C GLU A 57 6.54 -6.85 -23.82
N SER A 58 7.41 -5.95 -23.34
CA SER A 58 8.52 -6.32 -22.45
C SER A 58 8.05 -6.84 -21.09
N ILE A 59 6.83 -6.50 -20.70
CA ILE A 59 6.14 -6.97 -19.49
C ILE A 59 4.80 -7.55 -19.94
N PRO A 60 4.82 -8.82 -20.41
CA PRO A 60 3.67 -9.38 -21.09
C PRO A 60 2.66 -9.90 -20.07
N GLY A 61 1.58 -9.15 -19.86
CA GLY A 61 0.48 -9.54 -18.97
C GLY A 61 0.33 -8.71 -17.70
N TYR A 62 -0.69 -9.05 -16.91
CA TYR A 62 -0.90 -8.49 -15.58
C TYR A 62 -0.30 -9.39 -14.50
N LEU A 63 -0.36 -10.72 -14.66
CA LEU A 63 0.18 -11.67 -13.69
C LEU A 63 1.68 -11.90 -13.93
N GLN A 64 2.51 -11.43 -13.00
CA GLN A 64 3.97 -11.38 -13.19
C GLN A 64 4.69 -12.52 -12.46
N GLU A 65 4.25 -12.86 -11.26
CA GLU A 65 4.80 -13.97 -10.47
C GLU A 65 3.70 -14.84 -9.88
N ILE A 66 3.97 -16.15 -9.85
CA ILE A 66 3.13 -17.16 -9.22
C ILE A 66 4.02 -17.97 -8.28
N SER A 67 3.66 -18.02 -7.00
CA SER A 67 4.22 -18.93 -6.00
C SER A 67 3.05 -19.54 -5.22
N VAL A 68 3.12 -20.83 -4.94
CA VAL A 68 2.03 -21.58 -4.28
C VAL A 68 2.28 -21.86 -2.80
N ASP A 69 3.54 -21.82 -2.35
CA ASP A 69 3.89 -21.98 -0.94
C ASP A 69 5.10 -21.11 -0.53
N PRO A 70 4.87 -20.01 0.24
CA PRO A 70 3.55 -19.45 0.55
C PRO A 70 2.88 -18.91 -0.74
N LEU A 71 1.55 -19.00 -0.80
CA LEU A 71 0.78 -18.43 -1.92
C LEU A 71 1.13 -16.95 -2.06
N ARG A 72 1.71 -16.57 -3.20
CA ARG A 72 2.02 -15.20 -3.61
C ARG A 72 1.74 -15.05 -5.10
N LEU A 73 0.85 -14.12 -5.45
CA LEU A 73 0.60 -13.70 -6.83
C LEU A 73 0.96 -12.23 -6.93
N ILE A 74 1.96 -11.88 -7.73
CA ILE A 74 2.37 -10.49 -7.94
C ILE A 74 1.85 -10.03 -9.30
N CYS A 75 1.19 -8.88 -9.31
CA CYS A 75 0.49 -8.39 -10.48
C CYS A 75 0.80 -6.92 -10.78
N PHE A 76 1.20 -6.63 -12.00
CA PHE A 76 1.37 -5.29 -12.56
C PHE A 76 1.49 -5.38 -14.09
N THR A 77 1.31 -4.25 -14.77
CA THR A 77 1.43 -4.14 -16.24
C THR A 77 2.57 -3.20 -16.64
N ALA A 78 2.95 -3.21 -17.92
CA ALA A 78 3.85 -2.21 -18.47
C ALA A 78 3.34 -0.77 -18.21
N GLY A 79 2.03 -0.54 -18.37
CA GLY A 79 1.40 0.74 -18.07
C GLY A 79 1.58 1.19 -16.61
N GLY A 80 1.47 0.26 -15.65
CA GLY A 80 1.76 0.54 -14.23
C GLY A 80 3.21 1.01 -14.01
N ILE A 81 4.17 0.36 -14.67
CA ILE A 81 5.58 0.75 -14.63
C ILE A 81 5.81 2.14 -15.24
N VAL A 82 5.18 2.44 -16.38
CA VAL A 82 5.26 3.76 -17.02
C VAL A 82 4.69 4.85 -16.13
N MET A 83 3.50 4.62 -15.54
CA MET A 83 2.87 5.57 -14.63
C MET A 83 3.76 5.85 -13.42
N TYR A 84 4.36 4.80 -12.83
CA TYR A 84 5.30 4.95 -11.72
C TYR A 84 6.53 5.77 -12.13
N HIS A 85 7.15 5.44 -13.27
CA HIS A 85 8.33 6.14 -13.78
C HIS A 85 8.11 7.65 -13.90
N GLN A 86 6.97 8.04 -14.46
CA GLN A 86 6.65 9.43 -14.78
C GLN A 86 6.31 10.27 -13.54
N ASN A 87 5.69 9.66 -12.52
CA ASN A 87 4.99 10.42 -11.48
C ASN A 87 5.44 10.13 -10.04
N ALA A 88 6.10 9.00 -9.77
CA ALA A 88 6.39 8.60 -8.40
C ALA A 88 7.24 9.64 -7.66
N SER A 89 8.21 10.28 -8.30
CA SER A 89 9.09 11.27 -7.66
C SER A 89 8.39 12.58 -7.26
N THR A 90 7.18 12.86 -7.76
CA THR A 90 6.47 14.13 -7.54
C THR A 90 5.14 13.95 -6.81
N MET A 91 4.66 12.72 -6.65
CA MET A 91 3.35 12.42 -6.06
C MET A 91 3.47 11.56 -4.82
N PRO A 92 2.59 11.77 -3.81
CA PRO A 92 2.48 10.84 -2.71
C PRO A 92 1.91 9.51 -3.21
N LEU A 93 2.46 8.39 -2.76
CA LEU A 93 1.91 7.06 -3.03
C LEU A 93 1.16 6.56 -1.80
N SER A 94 0.29 5.57 -1.99
CA SER A 94 -0.42 4.92 -0.88
C SER A 94 -0.36 3.41 -1.05
N TRP A 95 -0.02 2.70 0.00
CA TRP A 95 -0.18 1.25 0.05
C TRP A 95 -1.06 0.80 1.20
N ASP A 96 -1.81 -0.26 0.93
CA ASP A 96 -2.74 -0.85 1.87
C ASP A 96 -2.76 -2.38 1.71
N ALA A 97 -3.16 -3.07 2.78
CA ALA A 97 -3.47 -4.48 2.79
C ALA A 97 -4.92 -4.69 3.23
N THR A 98 -5.78 -5.03 2.28
CA THR A 98 -7.12 -5.50 2.60
C THR A 98 -7.07 -7.00 2.91
N GLY A 99 -7.12 -7.34 4.20
CA GLY A 99 -7.19 -8.73 4.64
C GLY A 99 -8.60 -9.32 4.53
N GLY A 100 -8.71 -10.58 4.13
CA GLY A 100 -9.96 -11.35 4.25
C GLY A 100 -10.82 -11.38 2.99
N ILE A 101 -10.19 -11.28 1.81
CA ILE A 101 -10.89 -11.42 0.53
C ILE A 101 -11.43 -12.84 0.37
N VAL A 102 -10.64 -13.84 0.77
CA VAL A 102 -11.06 -15.25 0.85
C VAL A 102 -10.38 -15.90 2.04
N VAL A 103 -11.13 -16.72 2.80
CA VAL A 103 -10.56 -17.69 3.74
C VAL A 103 -10.44 -19.01 2.99
N ASN A 104 -9.23 -19.43 2.66
CA ASN A 104 -8.97 -20.70 2.00
C ASN A 104 -8.35 -21.68 3.00
N ARG A 105 -9.03 -22.80 3.29
CA ARG A 105 -8.56 -23.84 4.23
C ARG A 105 -8.05 -23.28 5.58
N GLY A 106 -8.72 -22.24 6.10
CA GLY A 106 -8.34 -21.58 7.35
C GLY A 106 -7.20 -20.56 7.25
N LYS A 107 -6.52 -20.43 6.10
CA LYS A 107 -5.51 -19.38 5.87
C LYS A 107 -6.17 -18.15 5.24
N ARG A 108 -5.89 -16.98 5.82
CA ARG A 108 -6.39 -15.69 5.33
C ARG A 108 -5.55 -15.25 4.12
N VAL A 109 -6.21 -14.91 3.01
CA VAL A 109 -5.55 -14.26 1.88
C VAL A 109 -5.68 -12.74 2.04
N TYR A 110 -4.55 -12.06 1.93
CA TYR A 110 -4.40 -10.61 1.92
C TYR A 110 -4.20 -10.12 0.49
N TYR A 111 -4.84 -9.00 0.15
CA TYR A 111 -4.52 -8.25 -1.05
C TYR A 111 -3.82 -6.98 -0.66
N TYR A 112 -2.65 -6.80 -1.26
CA TYR A 112 -1.79 -5.63 -1.12
C TYR A 112 -1.89 -4.83 -2.41
N GLU A 113 -1.95 -3.52 -2.29
CA GLU A 113 -1.95 -2.61 -3.43
C GLU A 113 -1.01 -1.44 -3.16
N LEU A 114 -0.22 -1.08 -4.16
CA LEU A 114 0.46 0.22 -4.22
C LEU A 114 -0.30 1.06 -5.24
N SER A 115 -0.84 2.16 -4.77
CA SER A 115 -1.71 3.04 -5.53
C SER A 115 -1.12 4.45 -5.63
N MET A 116 -1.43 5.12 -6.73
CA MET A 116 -1.08 6.49 -7.01
C MET A 116 -2.35 7.34 -7.08
N PRO A 117 -2.33 8.60 -6.63
CA PRO A 117 -3.41 9.54 -6.84
C PRO A 117 -3.76 9.65 -8.33
N ASN A 118 -5.03 9.88 -8.62
CA ASN A 118 -5.44 10.18 -9.98
C ASN A 118 -4.83 11.52 -10.43
N LEU A 119 -4.39 11.59 -11.69
CA LEU A 119 -3.92 12.83 -12.30
C LEU A 119 -5.05 13.87 -12.42
N SER A 120 -6.29 13.40 -12.55
CA SER A 120 -7.48 14.24 -12.49
C SER A 120 -7.91 14.44 -11.03
N LYS A 121 -8.03 15.71 -10.63
CA LYS A 121 -8.46 16.08 -9.28
C LYS A 121 -9.81 15.45 -8.94
N GLY A 122 -9.86 14.70 -7.84
CA GLY A 122 -11.08 14.01 -7.39
C GLY A 122 -11.35 12.65 -8.06
N GLY A 123 -10.51 12.23 -9.00
CA GLY A 123 -10.59 10.90 -9.59
C GLY A 123 -10.15 9.79 -8.62
N PRO A 124 -10.54 8.52 -8.88
CA PRO A 124 -10.13 7.39 -8.06
C PRO A 124 -8.64 7.10 -8.21
N SER A 125 -7.97 6.71 -7.13
CA SER A 125 -6.58 6.26 -7.16
C SER A 125 -6.36 5.12 -8.15
N LEU A 126 -5.16 5.06 -8.73
CA LEU A 126 -4.76 4.08 -9.73
C LEU A 126 -3.80 3.06 -9.09
N SER A 127 -4.15 1.78 -9.16
CA SER A 127 -3.27 0.68 -8.76
C SER A 127 -2.08 0.61 -9.71
N VAL A 128 -0.86 0.76 -9.18
CA VAL A 128 0.40 0.58 -9.92
C VAL A 128 0.82 -0.88 -9.93
N THR A 129 0.75 -1.52 -8.78
CA THR A 129 1.10 -2.93 -8.58
C THR A 129 0.26 -3.49 -7.44
N ALA A 130 0.04 -4.79 -7.45
CA ALA A 130 -0.69 -5.51 -6.43
C ALA A 130 -0.03 -6.85 -6.11
N MET A 131 -0.29 -7.37 -4.90
CA MET A 131 0.07 -8.73 -4.52
C MET A 131 -1.10 -9.40 -3.79
N LEU A 132 -1.38 -10.66 -4.12
CA LEU A 132 -2.18 -11.53 -3.26
C LEU A 132 -1.23 -12.43 -2.48
N SER A 133 -1.34 -12.48 -1.15
CA SER A 133 -0.52 -13.37 -0.35
C SER A 133 -1.26 -14.02 0.82
N THR A 134 -0.82 -15.22 1.21
CA THR A 134 -1.23 -15.87 2.48
C THR A 134 -0.30 -15.53 3.64
N SER A 135 0.85 -14.90 3.36
CA SER A 135 1.79 -14.39 4.34
C SER A 135 1.63 -12.87 4.55
N HIS A 136 1.96 -12.43 5.75
CA HIS A 136 1.94 -11.02 6.16
C HIS A 136 3.19 -10.68 6.96
N GLY A 137 4.31 -10.53 6.27
CA GLY A 137 5.58 -10.07 6.82
C GLY A 137 6.20 -8.95 6.00
N THR A 138 7.13 -8.22 6.62
CA THR A 138 7.91 -7.17 5.95
C THR A 138 8.63 -7.71 4.71
N MET A 139 9.18 -8.92 4.79
CA MET A 139 9.89 -9.56 3.67
C MET A 139 8.97 -9.89 2.49
N ASP A 140 7.68 -10.16 2.72
CA ASP A 140 6.73 -10.38 1.62
C ASP A 140 6.50 -9.09 0.81
N ILE A 141 6.40 -7.95 1.51
CA ILE A 141 6.25 -6.64 0.88
C ILE A 141 7.52 -6.24 0.13
N ILE A 142 8.69 -6.51 0.72
CA ILE A 142 9.98 -6.27 0.06
C ILE A 142 10.12 -7.14 -1.18
N HIS A 143 9.79 -8.43 -1.09
CA HIS A 143 9.83 -9.35 -2.24
C HIS A 143 8.94 -8.84 -3.36
N TRP A 144 7.68 -8.51 -3.05
CA TRP A 144 6.74 -7.93 -4.00
C TRP A 144 7.29 -6.69 -4.70
N MET A 145 7.85 -5.75 -3.94
CA MET A 145 8.39 -4.52 -4.50
C MET A 145 9.68 -4.76 -5.27
N ASN A 146 10.51 -5.72 -4.89
CA ASN A 146 11.71 -6.08 -5.63
C ASN A 146 11.37 -6.67 -7.00
N CYS A 147 10.33 -7.51 -7.12
CA CYS A 147 9.87 -8.01 -8.42
C CYS A 147 9.42 -6.86 -9.34
N PHE A 148 8.75 -5.86 -8.78
CA PHE A 148 8.38 -4.64 -9.51
C PHE A 148 9.62 -3.81 -9.92
N ILE A 149 10.56 -3.59 -8.99
CA ILE A 149 11.81 -2.84 -9.23
C ILE A 149 12.67 -3.52 -10.30
N GLU A 150 12.76 -4.84 -10.27
CA GLU A 150 13.52 -5.61 -11.26
C GLU A 150 12.95 -5.38 -12.67
N LYS A 151 11.63 -5.53 -12.84
CA LYS A 151 10.98 -5.25 -14.13
C LYS A 151 11.10 -3.78 -14.53
N TYR A 152 11.03 -2.85 -13.59
CA TYR A 152 11.30 -1.44 -13.85
C TYR A 152 12.72 -1.23 -14.42
N LYS A 153 13.73 -1.86 -13.80
CA LYS A 153 15.13 -1.77 -14.24
C LYS A 153 15.37 -2.43 -15.60
N MET A 154 14.65 -3.51 -15.92
CA MET A 154 14.69 -4.11 -17.25
C MET A 154 14.17 -3.14 -18.33
N VAL A 155 13.14 -2.33 -18.02
CA VAL A 155 12.56 -1.37 -18.96
C VAL A 155 13.37 -0.08 -19.09
N TYR A 156 13.83 0.49 -17.97
CA TYR A 156 14.47 1.81 -17.94
C TYR A 156 15.98 1.81 -17.72
N GLY A 157 16.58 0.62 -17.59
CA GLY A 157 18.00 0.42 -17.36
C GLY A 157 18.41 0.46 -15.89
N PHE A 158 19.51 -0.22 -15.58
CA PHE A 158 20.07 -0.33 -14.24
C PHE A 158 20.87 0.89 -13.79
N ALA A 159 21.26 1.77 -14.72
CA ALA A 159 22.03 2.98 -14.42
C ALA A 159 21.18 4.10 -13.80
N LYS A 160 19.85 4.09 -14.03
CA LYS A 160 18.95 5.10 -13.46
C LYS A 160 18.49 4.65 -12.07
N PRO A 161 18.49 5.55 -11.06
CA PRO A 161 17.94 5.23 -9.76
C PRO A 161 16.45 4.95 -9.86
N PHE A 162 15.97 4.01 -9.02
CA PHE A 162 14.54 3.77 -8.89
C PHE A 162 13.85 5.02 -8.32
N PRO A 163 12.76 5.53 -8.93
CA PRO A 163 12.05 6.71 -8.46
C PRO A 163 11.58 6.55 -7.02
N LYS A 164 11.92 7.52 -6.17
CA LYS A 164 11.57 7.53 -4.75
C LYS A 164 10.43 8.52 -4.54
N PRO A 165 9.30 8.11 -3.97
CA PRO A 165 8.22 9.03 -3.69
C PRO A 165 8.58 9.98 -2.56
N PRO A 166 8.13 11.24 -2.59
CA PRO A 166 8.34 12.16 -1.46
C PRO A 166 7.65 11.63 -0.19
N VAL A 167 6.47 11.03 -0.35
CA VAL A 167 5.66 10.49 0.74
C VAL A 167 5.04 9.16 0.32
N ILE A 168 5.02 8.19 1.23
CA ILE A 168 4.21 6.97 1.09
C ILE A 168 3.26 6.83 2.28
N HIS A 169 1.96 6.85 2.02
CA HIS A 169 0.92 6.68 3.02
C HIS A 169 0.67 5.20 3.27
N SER A 170 0.61 4.82 4.54
CA SER A 170 0.43 3.44 4.98
C SER A 170 -0.62 3.31 6.07
N ASP A 171 -1.38 2.22 6.04
CA ASP A 171 -2.36 1.87 7.04
C ASP A 171 -1.75 1.28 8.32
N ARG A 172 -0.92 2.07 9.01
CA ARG A 172 -0.30 1.83 10.34
C ARG A 172 0.34 0.47 10.63
N ALA A 173 0.31 -0.47 9.69
CA ALA A 173 0.87 -1.79 9.88
C ALA A 173 2.38 -1.66 9.87
N LEU A 174 3.02 -2.15 10.93
CA LEU A 174 4.45 -2.04 11.11
C LEU A 174 5.23 -2.64 9.93
N VAL A 175 4.70 -3.70 9.31
CA VAL A 175 5.29 -4.34 8.13
C VAL A 175 5.45 -3.38 6.94
N PHE A 176 4.47 -2.50 6.71
CA PHE A 176 4.56 -1.48 5.67
C PHE A 176 5.54 -0.38 6.08
N LEU A 177 5.49 0.09 7.33
CA LEU A 177 6.41 1.13 7.79
C LEU A 177 7.87 0.69 7.61
N LEU A 178 8.19 -0.53 8.05
CA LEU A 178 9.53 -1.11 7.92
C LEU A 178 9.92 -1.31 6.44
N ALA A 179 9.04 -1.91 5.64
CA ALA A 179 9.31 -2.12 4.23
C ALA A 179 9.54 -0.79 3.49
N GLY A 180 8.79 0.26 3.83
CA GLY A 180 8.89 1.55 3.17
C GLY A 180 10.23 2.22 3.46
N ILE A 181 10.68 2.16 4.71
CA ILE A 181 11.98 2.68 5.11
C ILE A 181 13.07 1.93 4.35
N GLN A 182 13.03 0.59 4.33
CA GLN A 182 14.05 -0.22 3.66
C GLN A 182 14.08 0.00 2.13
N LEU A 183 12.92 0.05 1.47
CA LEU A 183 12.84 0.18 0.02
C LEU A 183 13.25 1.57 -0.47
N PHE A 184 12.89 2.63 0.26
CA PHE A 184 13.05 4.00 -0.23
C PHE A 184 14.18 4.78 0.44
N ASN A 185 14.55 4.43 1.68
CA ASN A 185 15.57 5.15 2.45
C ASN A 185 16.89 4.36 2.62
N GLY A 186 16.99 3.16 2.03
CA GLY A 186 18.22 2.37 2.04
C GLY A 186 18.50 1.80 3.43
N ASP A 187 19.70 2.07 3.95
CA ASP A 187 20.18 1.51 5.23
C ASP A 187 19.64 2.25 6.48
N GLU A 188 18.65 3.13 6.32
CA GLU A 188 18.02 3.83 7.43
C GLU A 188 17.30 2.82 8.35
N THR A 189 17.68 2.77 9.62
CA THR A 189 16.97 1.97 10.63
C THR A 189 15.73 2.70 11.11
N MET A 190 14.79 2.00 11.75
CA MET A 190 13.60 2.64 12.35
C MET A 190 13.97 3.73 13.37
N ASN A 191 15.01 3.53 14.17
CA ASN A 191 15.45 4.53 15.16
C ASN A 191 15.98 5.79 14.46
N LEU A 192 16.87 5.61 13.47
CA LEU A 192 17.39 6.73 12.68
C LEU A 192 16.28 7.47 11.93
N TYR A 193 15.29 6.74 11.42
CA TYR A 193 14.11 7.31 10.79
C TYR A 193 13.29 8.18 11.75
N ILE A 194 13.04 7.71 12.97
CA ILE A 194 12.31 8.48 14.00
C ILE A 194 13.08 9.74 14.38
N GLU A 195 14.40 9.62 14.60
CA GLU A 195 15.26 10.77 14.90
C GLU A 195 15.27 11.79 13.75
N ARG A 196 15.31 11.33 12.49
CA ARG A 196 15.20 12.19 11.32
C ARG A 196 13.87 12.92 11.30
N CYS A 197 12.77 12.20 11.49
CA CYS A 197 11.44 12.81 11.56
C CYS A 197 11.38 13.89 12.64
N TRP A 198 11.99 13.63 13.81
CA TRP A 198 12.09 14.61 14.88
C TRP A 198 12.88 15.85 14.47
N ARG A 199 14.03 15.72 13.80
CA ARG A 199 14.79 16.87 13.27
C ARG A 199 13.98 17.68 12.26
N ILE A 200 13.22 17.03 11.38
CA ILE A 200 12.35 17.72 10.41
C ILE A 200 11.28 18.52 11.15
N ILE A 201 10.65 17.94 12.17
CA ILE A 201 9.63 18.60 13.00
C ILE A 201 10.18 19.81 13.75
N GLN A 202 11.39 19.70 14.31
CA GLN A 202 12.04 20.78 15.04
C GLN A 202 12.59 21.89 14.13
N GLY A 203 12.51 21.74 12.80
CA GLY A 203 13.11 22.67 11.84
C GLY A 203 14.64 22.63 11.82
N THR A 204 15.25 21.59 12.42
CA THR A 204 16.71 21.39 12.48
C THR A 204 17.21 20.36 11.46
N ALA A 205 16.36 19.96 10.51
CA ALA A 205 16.70 18.99 9.48
C ALA A 205 17.72 19.53 8.47
N SER A 206 18.63 18.67 8.04
CA SER A 206 19.54 18.94 6.94
C SER A 206 18.84 18.87 5.58
N ARG A 207 19.46 19.40 4.54
CA ARG A 207 18.97 19.20 3.15
C ARG A 207 18.89 17.74 2.75
N GLN A 208 19.73 16.87 3.32
CA GLN A 208 19.71 15.45 3.03
C GLN A 208 18.51 14.76 3.69
N ASP A 209 18.14 15.16 4.90
CA ASP A 209 16.97 14.63 5.61
C ASP A 209 15.68 14.84 4.80
N LEU A 210 15.60 15.96 4.05
CA LEU A 210 14.46 16.35 3.22
C LEU A 210 14.40 15.65 1.84
N LYS A 211 15.49 14.99 1.42
CA LYS A 211 15.52 14.23 0.14
C LYS A 211 15.02 12.80 0.27
N LEU A 212 14.92 12.29 1.50
CA LEU A 212 14.49 10.92 1.77
C LEU A 212 12.97 10.83 1.84
N THR A 213 12.44 9.67 1.46
CA THR A 213 11.00 9.40 1.50
C THR A 213 10.48 9.47 2.94
N VAL A 214 9.33 10.11 3.11
CA VAL A 214 8.56 10.10 4.36
C VAL A 214 7.53 8.98 4.30
N VAL A 215 7.72 7.96 5.13
CA VAL A 215 6.78 6.85 5.32
C VAL A 215 5.75 7.27 6.36
N HIS A 216 4.57 7.68 5.91
CA HIS A 216 3.54 8.30 6.72
C HIS A 216 2.48 7.29 7.16
N ALA A 217 2.24 7.21 8.46
CA ALA A 217 1.12 6.45 9.01
C ALA A 217 -0.20 7.21 8.82
N CYS A 218 -1.18 6.61 8.14
CA CYS A 218 -2.48 7.20 7.76
C CYS A 218 -3.10 8.09 8.86
N LEU A 219 -3.39 9.34 8.51
CA LEU A 219 -3.91 10.36 9.44
C LEU A 219 -5.25 9.93 10.04
N GLY A 220 -6.12 9.26 9.28
CA GLY A 220 -7.40 8.75 9.80
C GLY A 220 -7.21 7.81 10.99
N HIS A 221 -6.23 6.93 10.91
CA HIS A 221 -5.86 6.01 11.99
C HIS A 221 -5.19 6.73 13.17
N LEU A 222 -4.36 7.75 12.90
CA LEU A 222 -3.82 8.64 13.94
C LEU A 222 -4.93 9.37 14.69
N MET A 223 -5.83 10.03 13.97
CA MET A 223 -6.93 10.79 14.55
C MET A 223 -7.90 9.91 15.33
N LYS A 224 -8.15 8.68 14.89
CA LYS A 224 -8.93 7.70 15.65
C LYS A 224 -8.29 7.38 17.00
N ASN A 225 -6.95 7.22 17.03
CA ASN A 225 -6.23 6.95 18.27
C ASN A 225 -6.13 8.19 19.17
N VAL A 226 -5.88 9.38 18.60
CA VAL A 226 -5.90 10.64 19.34
C VAL A 226 -7.27 10.82 20.00
N LYS A 227 -8.36 10.65 19.25
CA LYS A 227 -9.72 10.70 19.82
C LYS A 227 -9.94 9.63 20.90
N LYS A 228 -9.48 8.39 20.68
CA LYS A 228 -9.64 7.30 21.64
C LYS A 228 -8.88 7.56 22.95
N ASN A 229 -7.66 8.08 22.86
CA ASN A 229 -6.82 8.38 24.03
C ASN A 229 -7.30 9.65 24.74
N ALA A 230 -7.58 10.73 23.99
CA ALA A 230 -8.14 11.95 24.55
C ALA A 230 -9.49 11.69 25.26
N ALA A 231 -10.31 10.78 24.75
CA ALA A 231 -11.58 10.40 25.39
C ALA A 231 -11.43 9.64 26.71
N LYS A 232 -10.21 9.22 27.10
CA LYS A 232 -9.95 8.65 28.44
C LYS A 232 -9.97 9.72 29.52
N ASP A 233 -9.48 10.91 29.18
CA ASP A 233 -9.27 12.00 30.15
C ASP A 233 -10.19 13.21 29.87
N LEU A 234 -10.89 13.23 28.73
CA LEU A 234 -11.72 14.34 28.28
C LEU A 234 -13.09 13.88 27.80
N THR A 235 -14.08 14.78 27.90
CA THR A 235 -15.41 14.52 27.35
C THR A 235 -15.36 14.41 25.81
N LYS A 236 -16.31 13.67 25.23
CA LYS A 236 -16.39 13.43 23.77
C LYS A 236 -16.40 14.73 22.94
N LYS A 237 -17.01 15.80 23.46
CA LYS A 237 -17.05 17.13 22.84
C LYS A 237 -15.67 17.80 22.87
N GLN A 238 -14.95 17.74 23.99
CA GLN A 238 -13.59 18.26 24.13
C GLN A 238 -12.59 17.49 23.25
N ALA A 239 -12.66 16.16 23.22
CA ALA A 239 -11.82 15.32 22.36
C ALA A 239 -12.03 15.64 20.86
N SER A 240 -13.27 15.95 20.45
CA SER A 240 -13.58 16.38 19.08
C SER A 240 -13.05 17.77 18.76
N VAL A 241 -13.08 18.71 19.71
CA VAL A 241 -12.51 20.06 19.54
C VAL A 241 -10.99 19.98 19.44
N ILE A 242 -10.32 19.20 20.28
CA ILE A 242 -8.87 18.98 20.19
C ILE A 242 -8.53 18.35 18.84
N ALA A 243 -9.24 17.31 18.41
CA ALA A 243 -9.02 16.72 17.09
C ALA A 243 -9.22 17.74 15.95
N HIS A 244 -10.16 18.67 16.07
CA HIS A 244 -10.41 19.71 15.08
C HIS A 244 -9.35 20.83 15.12
N LEU A 245 -8.83 21.18 16.29
CA LEU A 245 -7.70 22.10 16.45
C LEU A 245 -6.43 21.49 15.86
N PHE A 246 -6.18 20.20 16.10
CA PHE A 246 -5.09 19.43 15.48
C PHE A 246 -5.18 19.43 13.95
N LEU A 247 -6.39 19.33 13.38
CA LEU A 247 -6.61 19.43 11.93
C LEU A 247 -6.45 20.87 11.41
N LYS A 248 -6.93 21.89 12.13
CA LYS A 248 -6.83 23.30 11.68
C LYS A 248 -5.40 23.84 11.69
N THR A 249 -4.51 23.24 12.48
CA THR A 249 -3.06 23.51 12.40
C THR A 249 -2.41 22.91 11.14
N GLU A 250 -3.17 22.34 10.19
CA GLU A 250 -2.73 21.82 8.87
C GLU A 250 -1.77 22.73 8.08
N ARG A 251 -1.80 24.05 8.28
CA ARG A 251 -0.79 24.95 7.66
C ARG A 251 0.63 24.81 8.22
N LEU A 252 0.78 24.22 9.40
CA LEU A 252 2.08 23.88 10.01
C LEU A 252 2.38 22.38 9.88
N LEU A 253 1.38 21.54 9.59
CA LEU A 253 1.37 20.08 9.78
C LEU A 253 1.76 19.21 8.57
N ASN A 254 2.23 19.77 7.46
CA ASN A 254 2.82 18.97 6.36
C ASN A 254 4.08 18.15 6.78
N ILE A 255 4.51 18.29 8.03
CA ILE A 255 5.69 17.66 8.64
C ILE A 255 5.33 16.87 9.92
N PHE A 256 4.09 16.90 10.39
CA PHE A 256 3.79 16.57 11.79
C PHE A 256 3.39 15.10 12.02
N PHE A 257 4.37 14.39 12.56
CA PHE A 257 4.28 13.28 13.52
C PHE A 257 3.95 11.86 13.05
N LEU A 258 5.03 11.07 13.10
CA LEU A 258 5.04 9.65 13.44
C LEU A 258 5.10 9.42 14.96
N HIS A 259 4.19 8.58 15.46
CA HIS A 259 4.45 7.48 16.40
C HIS A 259 5.01 7.68 17.83
N LEU A 260 4.91 8.85 18.48
CA LEU A 260 5.56 9.00 19.81
C LEU A 260 4.85 8.42 21.05
N ASP A 261 3.53 8.20 21.08
CA ASP A 261 2.88 7.71 22.32
C ASP A 261 2.64 6.21 22.41
N SER A 262 2.61 5.48 21.29
CA SER A 262 2.33 4.03 21.32
C SER A 262 3.59 3.16 21.42
N PHE A 263 4.77 3.71 21.09
CA PHE A 263 6.03 2.96 21.12
C PHE A 263 6.85 3.14 22.38
N ARG A 264 6.64 4.20 23.18
CA ARG A 264 7.27 4.26 24.52
C ARG A 264 6.89 3.02 25.34
N HIS A 265 5.64 2.57 25.31
CA HIS A 265 5.25 1.36 26.04
C HIS A 265 5.76 0.04 25.44
N VAL A 266 6.10 -0.02 24.15
CA VAL A 266 6.63 -1.24 23.52
C VAL A 266 8.17 -1.31 23.63
N ALA A 267 8.86 -0.17 23.52
CA ALA A 267 10.30 -0.09 23.68
C ALA A 267 10.75 -0.23 25.15
N TYR A 268 9.96 0.28 26.11
CA TYR A 268 10.22 0.05 27.54
C TYR A 268 9.75 -1.34 28.03
N GLY A 269 8.94 -2.07 27.25
CA GLY A 269 8.53 -3.45 27.56
C GLY A 269 9.42 -4.54 26.96
N LEU A 270 10.42 -4.16 26.16
CA LEU A 270 11.42 -5.07 25.57
C LEU A 270 12.83 -4.87 26.16
N ILE A 271 12.97 -3.96 27.13
CA ILE A 271 14.20 -3.72 27.92
C ILE A 271 13.88 -3.88 29.42
N SER A 272 13.03 -4.84 29.76
CA SER A 272 12.80 -5.29 31.14
C SER A 272 12.74 -6.81 31.19
#